data_AF-A0A1X7U6D0-F1
#
_entry.id   AF-A0A1X7U6D0-F1
#
_cell.length_a   1.000
_cell.length_b   1.000
_cell.length_c   1.000
_cell.angle_alpha   90.00
_cell.angle_beta   90.00
_cell.angle_gamma   90.00
#
_symmetry.space_group_name_H-M   'P 1'
#
loop_
_entity.id
_entity.type
_entity.pdbx_description
1 polymer ?
#
loop_
_entity_poly.entity_id
_entity_poly.type
_entity_poly.pdbx_seq_one_letter_code
_entity_poly.pdbx_strand_id
1 'polypeptide(L)'
;MIITSDSSEIDTKIVSVYKIIREKPIHLQRIPLPGARMTKNFNINSKVYIAVAHYNSVNEKEDVHIYTLTDDETLKLLQTFNEVHNPMFGKTSHEIYLVLMKTDGEWSINGTIKIIDSIPFNFRRPYVELN
;
A
#
# COMPACT_ATOMS: atom_id res chain seq x y z
N MET A 1 -13.17 -2.86 8.79
CA MET A 1 -12.31 -3.95 8.30
C MET A 1 -11.02 -3.91 9.10
N ILE A 2 -10.62 -5.02 9.71
CA ILE A 2 -9.32 -5.15 10.39
C ILE A 2 -8.44 -5.99 9.48
N ILE A 3 -7.20 -5.55 9.27
CA ILE A 3 -6.21 -6.29 8.50
C ILE A 3 -5.02 -6.53 9.41
N THR A 4 -4.68 -7.80 9.58
CA THR A 4 -3.56 -8.21 10.42
C THR A 4 -2.55 -8.95 9.55
N SER A 5 -1.27 -8.65 9.75
CA SER A 5 -0.17 -9.50 9.31
C SER A 5 0.23 -10.41 10.47
N ASP A 6 0.19 -11.73 10.26
CA ASP A 6 0.75 -12.67 11.25
C ASP A 6 2.28 -12.62 11.18
N SER A 7 2.95 -12.55 12.33
CA SER A 7 4.40 -12.43 12.45
C SER A 7 5.14 -13.76 12.59
N SER A 8 4.46 -14.90 12.50
CA SER A 8 5.12 -16.20 12.39
C SER A 8 5.96 -16.31 11.11
N GLU A 9 6.99 -17.16 11.14
CA GLU A 9 8.10 -17.37 10.19
C GLU A 9 8.04 -16.60 8.86
N ILE A 10 9.12 -15.88 8.52
CA ILE A 10 9.24 -14.92 7.39
C ILE A 10 8.64 -15.43 6.06
N ASP A 11 8.68 -16.75 5.82
CA ASP A 11 8.16 -17.42 4.62
C ASP A 11 6.66 -17.74 4.61
N THR A 12 5.94 -17.55 5.72
CA THR A 12 4.51 -17.90 5.85
C THR A 12 3.59 -16.70 6.09
N LYS A 13 4.14 -15.48 6.06
CA LYS A 13 3.34 -14.29 6.37
C LYS A 13 2.20 -14.12 5.36
N ILE A 14 0.99 -14.05 5.92
CA ILE A 14 -0.24 -13.82 5.18
C ILE A 14 -0.85 -12.50 5.63
N VAL A 15 -1.51 -11.81 4.70
CA VAL A 15 -2.41 -10.72 5.03
C VAL A 15 -3.79 -11.33 5.23
N SER A 16 -4.31 -11.27 6.45
CA SER A 16 -5.66 -11.71 6.76
C SER A 16 -6.61 -10.53 6.87
N VAL A 17 -7.72 -10.63 6.13
CA VAL A 17 -8.75 -9.59 6.05
C VAL A 17 -9.96 -10.02 6.89
N TYR A 18 -10.36 -9.17 7.83
CA TYR A 18 -11.53 -9.39 8.67
C TYR A 18 -12.54 -8.26 8.52
N LYS A 19 -13.82 -8.63 8.40
CA LYS A 19 -14.95 -7.72 8.54
C LYS A 19 -15.49 -7.81 9.96
N ILE A 20 -15.54 -6.67 10.65
CA ILE A 20 -16.20 -6.61 11.97
C ILE A 20 -17.70 -6.47 11.71
N ILE A 21 -18.47 -7.43 12.21
CA ILE A 21 -19.92 -7.28 12.38
C ILE A 21 -20.22 -7.15 13.88
N ARG A 22 -21.47 -6.84 14.24
CA ARG A 22 -21.87 -6.54 15.63
C ARG A 22 -21.46 -7.60 16.66
N GLU A 23 -21.36 -8.87 16.27
CA GLU A 23 -21.17 -9.99 17.19
C GLU A 23 -19.73 -10.54 17.20
N LYS A 24 -19.00 -10.46 16.09
CA LYS A 24 -17.62 -10.98 15.96
C LYS A 24 -16.92 -10.52 14.68
N PRO A 25 -15.58 -10.60 14.61
CA PRO A 25 -14.86 -10.57 13.34
C PRO A 25 -15.20 -11.79 12.48
N ILE A 26 -15.50 -11.56 11.20
CA ILE A 26 -15.62 -12.59 10.16
C ILE A 26 -14.38 -12.50 9.28
N HIS A 27 -13.68 -13.62 9.12
CA HIS A 27 -12.55 -13.72 8.20
C HIS A 27 -13.05 -13.76 6.76
N LEU A 28 -12.62 -12.80 5.92
CA LEU A 28 -13.01 -12.68 4.52
C LEU A 28 -12.02 -13.37 3.59
N GLN A 29 -10.73 -13.09 3.75
CA GLN A 29 -9.72 -13.48 2.76
C GLN A 29 -8.35 -13.64 3.40
N ARG A 30 -7.56 -14.58 2.86
CA ARG A 30 -6.10 -14.64 3.03
C ARG A 30 -5.43 -14.24 1.74
N ILE A 31 -4.43 -13.38 1.83
CA ILE A 31 -3.53 -13.06 0.72
C ILE A 31 -2.16 -13.64 1.08
N PRO A 32 -1.64 -14.58 0.28
CA PRO A 32 -0.27 -15.04 0.43
C PRO A 32 0.66 -13.90 0.00
N LEU A 33 1.29 -13.26 0.97
CA LEU A 33 2.25 -12.19 0.75
C LEU A 33 3.41 -12.36 1.73
N PRO A 34 4.35 -13.30 1.42
CA PRO A 34 5.49 -13.59 2.27
C PRO A 34 6.25 -12.31 2.62
N GLY A 35 6.80 -12.27 3.83
CA GLY A 35 7.48 -11.07 4.31
C GLY A 35 6.58 -9.87 4.61
N ALA A 36 5.24 -9.97 4.58
CA ALA A 36 4.35 -8.87 4.97
C ALA A 36 4.68 -8.38 6.40
N ARG A 37 4.93 -7.07 6.54
CA ARG A 37 5.43 -6.48 7.79
C ARG A 37 4.57 -5.34 8.30
N MET A 38 3.94 -4.60 7.39
CA MET A 38 3.15 -3.45 7.77
C MET A 38 1.99 -3.26 6.80
N THR A 39 0.86 -2.82 7.36
CA THR A 39 -0.32 -2.42 6.60
C THR A 39 -0.71 -0.98 6.94
N LYS A 40 -1.19 -0.24 5.94
CA LYS A 40 -1.88 1.03 6.11
C LYS A 40 -3.10 1.04 5.23
N ASN A 41 -4.23 1.50 5.75
CA ASN A 41 -5.44 1.67 4.96
C ASN A 41 -5.82 3.14 4.85
N PHE A 42 -6.52 3.48 3.77
CA PHE A 42 -7.05 4.79 3.54
C PHE A 42 -8.34 4.71 2.73
N ASN A 43 -9.29 5.61 3.02
CA ASN A 43 -10.57 5.65 2.33
C ASN A 43 -10.61 6.83 1.37
N ILE A 44 -10.88 6.57 0.09
CA ILE A 44 -11.00 7.58 -0.96
C ILE A 44 -12.37 7.39 -1.61
N ASN A 45 -13.23 8.41 -1.59
CA ASN A 45 -14.56 8.37 -2.21
C ASN A 45 -15.35 7.09 -1.84
N SER A 46 -15.36 6.74 -0.55
CA SER A 46 -15.99 5.53 0.01
C SER A 46 -15.39 4.19 -0.44
N LYS A 47 -14.31 4.17 -1.23
CA LYS A 47 -13.51 2.98 -1.54
C LYS A 47 -12.37 2.82 -0.54
N VAL A 48 -12.04 1.57 -0.20
CA VAL A 48 -10.95 1.26 0.73
C VAL A 48 -9.72 0.84 -0.04
N TYR A 49 -8.60 1.52 0.22
CA TYR A 49 -7.29 1.20 -0.31
C TYR A 49 -6.39 0.77 0.82
N ILE A 50 -5.55 -0.23 0.57
CA ILE A 50 -4.64 -0.79 1.56
C ILE A 50 -3.26 -0.90 0.94
N ALA A 51 -2.29 -0.25 1.56
CA ALA A 51 -0.89 -0.46 1.29
C ALA A 51 -0.37 -1.55 2.23
N VAL A 52 0.30 -2.57 1.68
CA VAL A 52 1.01 -3.59 2.43
C VAL A 52 2.48 -3.54 2.05
N ALA A 53 3.32 -3.18 3.02
CA ALA A 53 4.77 -3.30 2.87
C ALA A 53 5.19 -4.73 3.22
N HIS A 54 6.01 -5.33 2.36
CA HIS A 54 6.54 -6.65 2.55
C HIS A 54 8.02 -6.72 2.16
N TYR A 55 8.76 -7.60 2.83
CA TYR A 55 10.10 -7.97 2.40
C TYR A 55 10.02 -8.93 1.21
N ASN A 56 10.75 -8.63 0.15
CA ASN A 56 10.89 -9.46 -1.02
C ASN A 56 12.22 -10.22 -0.94
N SER A 57 12.14 -11.54 -0.77
CA SER A 57 13.32 -12.40 -0.63
C SER A 57 14.10 -12.58 -1.93
N VAL A 58 13.51 -12.26 -3.09
CA VAL A 58 14.17 -12.41 -4.40
C VAL A 58 15.23 -11.33 -4.62
N ASN A 59 14.96 -10.09 -4.19
CA ASN A 59 15.88 -8.96 -4.36
C ASN A 59 16.43 -8.40 -3.04
N GLU A 60 16.05 -9.00 -1.90
CA GLU A 60 16.45 -8.58 -0.55
C GLU A 60 16.08 -7.13 -0.21
N LYS A 61 14.96 -6.64 -0.76
CA LYS A 61 14.44 -5.29 -0.52
C LYS A 61 13.00 -5.35 -0.03
N GLU A 62 12.47 -4.21 0.42
CA GLU A 62 11.04 -4.09 0.71
C GLU A 62 10.29 -3.55 -0.50
N ASP A 63 9.09 -4.09 -0.73
CA ASP A 63 8.16 -3.62 -1.75
C ASP A 63 6.83 -3.22 -1.07
N VAL A 64 6.05 -2.37 -1.74
CA VAL A 64 4.71 -1.98 -1.29
C VAL A 64 3.68 -2.38 -2.32
N HIS A 65 2.73 -3.20 -1.92
CA HIS A 65 1.55 -3.55 -2.69
C HIS A 65 0.35 -2.71 -2.28
N ILE A 66 -0.31 -2.07 -3.25
CA ILE A 66 -1.58 -1.36 -3.05
C ILE A 66 -2.72 -2.26 -3.51
N TYR A 67 -3.63 -2.56 -2.60
CA TYR A 67 -4.87 -3.27 -2.86
C TYR A 67 -6.06 -2.31 -2.77
N THR A 68 -7.12 -2.60 -3.50
CA THR A 68 -8.44 -1.99 -3.31
C THR A 68 -9.43 -3.08 -2.89
N LEU A 69 -10.34 -2.75 -1.97
CA LEU A 69 -11.50 -3.59 -1.69
C LEU A 69 -12.55 -3.38 -2.79
N THR A 70 -12.98 -4.46 -3.42
CA THR A 70 -14.04 -4.46 -4.43
C THR A 70 -15.41 -4.67 -3.78
N ASP A 71 -16.47 -4.46 -4.56
CA ASP A 71 -17.86 -4.53 -4.08
C ASP A 71 -18.26 -5.94 -3.60
N ASP A 72 -17.57 -6.98 -4.07
CA ASP A 72 -17.71 -8.37 -3.63
C ASP A 72 -16.87 -8.71 -2.38
N GLU A 73 -16.35 -7.70 -1.70
CA GLU A 73 -15.54 -7.79 -0.48
C GLU A 73 -14.20 -8.51 -0.64
N THR A 74 -13.64 -8.52 -1.85
CA THR A 74 -12.31 -9.07 -2.13
C THR A 74 -11.25 -7.97 -2.25
N LEU A 75 -10.02 -8.24 -1.82
CA LEU A 75 -8.89 -7.35 -2.08
C LEU A 75 -8.27 -7.70 -3.43
N LYS A 76 -8.24 -6.69 -4.31
CA LYS A 76 -7.61 -6.76 -5.62
C LYS A 76 -6.34 -5.92 -5.63
N LEU A 77 -5.21 -6.53 -6.04
CA LEU A 77 -3.96 -5.81 -6.26
C LEU A 77 -4.16 -4.79 -7.37
N LEU A 78 -3.84 -3.53 -7.07
CA LEU A 78 -3.93 -2.40 -7.99
C LEU A 78 -2.56 -1.99 -8.52
N GLN A 79 -1.56 -1.92 -7.63
CA GLN A 79 -0.24 -1.42 -7.96
C GLN A 79 0.82 -2.06 -7.06
N THR A 80 2.01 -2.28 -7.61
CA THR A 80 3.22 -2.63 -6.86
C THR A 80 4.24 -1.52 -7.00
N PHE A 81 4.89 -1.17 -5.90
CA PHE A 81 6.06 -0.30 -5.87
C PHE A 81 7.24 -1.11 -5.34
N ASN A 82 8.27 -1.25 -6.17
CA ASN A 82 9.46 -2.02 -5.79
C ASN A 82 10.44 -1.15 -5.00
N GLU A 83 11.19 -1.77 -4.09
CA GLU A 83 12.30 -1.18 -3.34
C GLU A 83 11.91 0.04 -2.48
N VAL A 84 10.65 0.08 -2.08
CA VAL A 84 10.09 1.10 -1.20
C VAL A 84 9.44 0.47 0.03
N HIS A 85 9.42 1.24 1.11
CA HIS A 85 8.85 0.87 2.38
C HIS A 85 8.09 2.04 3.02
N ASN A 86 7.56 1.79 4.20
CA ASN A 86 6.86 2.75 5.03
C ASN A 86 5.77 3.58 4.31
N PRO A 87 4.76 2.93 3.66
CA PRO A 87 3.65 3.66 3.08
C PRO A 87 2.97 4.55 4.11
N MET A 88 2.68 5.78 3.71
CA MET A 88 1.90 6.74 4.50
C MET A 88 0.91 7.46 3.60
N PHE A 89 -0.35 7.55 4.05
CA PHE A 89 -1.35 8.33 3.34
C PHE A 89 -1.48 9.71 3.98
N GLY A 90 -1.46 10.75 3.15
CA GLY A 90 -1.74 12.14 3.52
C GLY A 90 -2.96 12.64 2.75
N LYS A 91 -3.67 13.63 3.32
CA LYS A 91 -4.82 14.25 2.67
C LYS A 91 -4.79 15.77 2.88
N THR A 92 -5.01 16.51 1.81
CA THR A 92 -5.34 17.94 1.84
C THR A 92 -6.84 18.12 1.55
N SER A 93 -7.29 19.37 1.44
CA SER A 93 -8.67 19.66 1.04
C SER A 93 -9.03 19.18 -0.37
N HIS A 94 -8.03 19.03 -1.26
CA HIS A 94 -8.26 18.74 -2.67
C HIS A 94 -7.66 17.42 -3.14
N GLU A 95 -6.64 16.91 -2.43
CA GLU A 95 -5.81 15.82 -2.93
C GLU A 95 -5.48 14.81 -1.84
N ILE A 96 -5.13 13.62 -2.28
CA ILE A 96 -4.67 12.51 -1.43
C ILE A 96 -3.30 12.10 -1.93
N TYR A 97 -2.37 11.94 -1.01
CA TYR A 97 -0.99 11.62 -1.30
C TYR A 97 -0.65 10.27 -0.68
N LEU A 98 0.13 9.48 -1.42
CA LEU A 98 0.83 8.32 -0.91
C LEU A 98 2.31 8.68 -0.85
N VAL A 99 2.86 8.67 0.35
CA VAL A 99 4.29 8.83 0.59
C VAL A 99 4.90 7.44 0.79
N LEU A 100 6.03 7.21 0.13
CA LEU A 100 6.79 5.97 0.18
C LEU A 100 8.25 6.36 0.49
N MET A 101 8.97 5.52 1.21
CA MET A 101 10.38 5.72 1.51
C MET A 101 11.20 4.73 0.70
N LYS A 102 12.28 5.18 0.04
CA LYS A 102 13.14 4.29 -0.73
C LYS A 102 14.14 3.59 0.20
N THR A 103 14.45 2.33 -0.11
CA THR A 103 15.41 1.54 0.68
C THR A 103 16.85 2.02 0.45
N ASP A 104 17.16 2.57 -0.73
CA ASP A 104 18.46 3.15 -1.09
C ASP A 104 18.36 4.33 -2.09
N GLY A 105 19.16 5.37 -1.87
CA GLY A 105 19.39 6.45 -2.84
C GLY A 105 18.22 7.42 -3.09
N GLU A 106 18.37 8.23 -4.15
CA GLU A 106 17.38 9.23 -4.58
C GLU A 106 16.29 8.64 -5.49
N TRP A 107 15.17 9.36 -5.58
CA TRP A 107 14.08 9.07 -6.50
C TRP A 107 14.50 9.33 -7.95
N SER A 108 14.67 8.28 -8.76
CA SER A 108 14.66 8.39 -10.22
C SER A 108 13.29 7.95 -10.76
N ILE A 109 12.27 8.78 -10.60
CA ILE A 109 10.94 8.51 -11.17
C ILE A 109 10.93 8.87 -12.66
N ASN A 110 11.01 7.85 -13.51
CA ASN A 110 10.41 7.85 -14.84
C ASN A 110 9.12 7.02 -14.76
N GLY A 111 8.08 7.57 -14.12
CA GLY A 111 6.80 6.87 -13.98
C GLY A 111 5.70 7.75 -13.41
N THR A 112 4.54 7.74 -14.07
CA THR A 112 3.29 8.37 -13.61
C THR A 112 2.58 7.40 -12.67
N ILE A 113 2.37 7.77 -11.41
CA ILE A 113 1.45 7.02 -10.53
C ILE A 113 0.03 7.44 -10.91
N LYS A 114 -0.72 6.55 -11.57
CA LYS A 114 -2.15 6.77 -11.84
C LYS A 114 -2.96 5.99 -10.81
N ILE A 115 -3.46 6.67 -9.77
CA ILE A 115 -4.57 6.13 -8.96
C ILE A 115 -5.83 6.46 -9.75
N ILE A 116 -6.45 5.45 -10.37
CA ILE A 116 -7.42 5.58 -11.47
C ILE A 116 -8.75 6.29 -11.10
N ASP A 117 -8.92 6.79 -9.87
CA ASP A 117 -10.07 7.62 -9.49
C ASP A 117 -9.73 9.05 -9.01
N SER A 118 -8.47 9.49 -9.11
CA SER A 118 -8.15 10.93 -9.06
C SER A 118 -6.81 11.20 -9.73
N ILE A 119 -6.90 11.93 -10.87
CA ILE A 119 -5.91 12.79 -11.54
C ILE A 119 -4.51 12.18 -11.78
N PRO A 120 -3.97 12.22 -13.03
CA PRO A 120 -2.60 11.76 -13.29
C PRO A 120 -1.57 12.56 -12.46
N PHE A 121 -0.78 11.88 -11.63
CA PHE A 121 0.36 12.46 -10.94
C PHE A 121 1.50 12.74 -11.94
N ASN A 122 1.72 14.01 -12.26
CA ASN A 122 2.97 14.47 -12.88
C ASN A 122 3.87 15.06 -11.79
N PHE A 123 4.89 14.33 -11.38
CA PHE A 123 5.99 14.91 -10.60
C PHE A 123 6.79 15.85 -11.52
N ARG A 124 6.56 17.17 -11.42
CA ARG A 124 7.55 18.15 -11.86
C ARG A 124 8.59 18.31 -10.76
N ARG A 125 9.87 18.22 -11.12
CA ARG A 125 11.00 18.42 -10.20
C ARG A 125 10.83 19.75 -9.45
N PRO A 126 11.00 19.81 -8.12
CA PRO A 126 11.31 21.08 -7.49
C PRO A 126 12.72 21.47 -7.93
N TYR A 127 12.82 22.44 -8.83
CA TYR A 127 14.07 23.18 -9.03
C TYR A 127 14.21 24.08 -7.80
N VAL A 128 15.10 23.74 -6.87
CA VAL A 128 15.55 24.66 -5.83
C VAL A 128 16.77 25.35 -6.42
N GLU A 129 16.60 26.60 -6.88
CA GLU A 129 17.73 27.49 -7.09
C GLU A 129 18.28 27.88 -5.71
N LEU A 130 19.52 27.45 -5.44
CA LEU A 130 20.30 27.99 -4.34
C LEU A 130 20.82 29.37 -4.80
N ASN A 131 20.31 30.43 -4.18
CA ASN A 131 20.94 31.75 -4.21
C ASN A 131 21.97 31.85 -3.09
#